data_AF-A0A351P056-F1
#
_entry.id   AF-A0A351P056-F1
#
_cell.length_a   1.000
_cell.length_b   1.000
_cell.length_c   1.000
_cell.angle_alpha   90.00
_cell.angle_beta   90.00
_cell.angle_gamma   90.00
#
_symmetry.space_group_name_H-M   'P 1'
#
loop_
_entity.id
_entity.type
_entity.pdbx_description
1 polymer ?
#
loop_
_entity_poly.entity_id
_entity_poly.type
_entity_poly.pdbx_seq_one_letter_code
_entity_poly.pdbx_strand_id
1 'polypeptide(L)'
;MSGKIEIDANQEFETSSTGLTGMLNSIIDAGRGILNRRRQATAEAPSEDLLVKCRQLLHHRGEASGLALACEIIASFQSLDKLNKIIFFEALANDFGADSKAILVAADRYRTEPTAQNLADLSRATDSYRIKLFRRMNMAPN
;
A
#
# COMPACT_ATOMS: atom_id res chain seq x y z
N MET A 1 -67.68 -33.18 -47.05
CA MET A 1 -67.69 -33.39 -45.59
C MET A 1 -66.24 -33.49 -45.17
N SER A 2 -65.62 -32.36 -44.84
CA SER A 2 -65.56 -31.76 -43.49
C SER A 2 -64.73 -32.59 -42.52
N GLY A 3 -63.61 -32.03 -42.09
CA GLY A 3 -62.75 -32.55 -41.03
C GLY A 3 -61.45 -31.75 -40.99
N LYS A 4 -61.46 -30.68 -40.21
CA LYS A 4 -60.41 -29.68 -39.99
C LYS A 4 -59.70 -30.02 -38.67
N ILE A 5 -58.55 -29.37 -38.39
CA ILE A 5 -57.93 -29.13 -37.05
C ILE A 5 -56.90 -30.21 -36.64
N GLU A 6 -55.68 -29.94 -36.15
CA GLU A 6 -55.03 -28.74 -35.60
C GLU A 6 -53.51 -28.80 -35.85
N ILE A 7 -52.89 -27.66 -36.11
CA ILE A 7 -51.44 -27.48 -36.11
C ILE A 7 -51.09 -27.01 -34.70
N ASP A 8 -50.41 -27.84 -33.92
CA ASP A 8 -49.87 -27.41 -32.62
C ASP A 8 -48.46 -26.85 -32.83
N ALA A 9 -48.44 -25.55 -33.09
CA ALA A 9 -47.23 -24.74 -33.15
C ALA A 9 -47.00 -24.12 -31.77
N ASN A 10 -46.33 -24.84 -30.88
CA ASN A 10 -45.60 -24.24 -29.76
C ASN A 10 -44.67 -25.27 -29.11
N GLN A 11 -43.48 -25.44 -29.69
CA GLN A 11 -42.29 -25.82 -28.93
C GLN A 11 -41.48 -24.55 -28.72
N GLU A 12 -41.69 -23.94 -27.56
CA GLU A 12 -40.86 -22.86 -27.05
C GLU A 12 -39.43 -23.38 -26.90
N PHE A 13 -38.52 -22.73 -27.62
CA PHE A 13 -37.08 -22.87 -27.46
C PHE A 13 -36.70 -22.31 -26.08
N GLU A 14 -36.73 -23.14 -25.03
CA GLU A 14 -36.12 -22.79 -23.75
C GLU A 14 -34.62 -22.64 -23.94
N THR A 15 -34.20 -21.38 -24.00
CA THR A 15 -32.83 -20.97 -24.20
C THR A 15 -31.97 -21.41 -23.01
N SER A 16 -30.87 -22.07 -23.32
CA SER A 16 -29.77 -22.48 -22.42
C SER A 16 -29.02 -21.31 -21.75
N SER A 17 -29.67 -20.18 -21.50
CA SER A 17 -29.09 -18.98 -20.87
C SER A 17 -28.88 -19.13 -19.36
N THR A 18 -29.60 -20.06 -18.72
CA THR A 18 -29.57 -20.27 -17.26
C THR A 18 -28.25 -20.89 -16.79
N GLY A 19 -27.67 -21.82 -17.56
CA GLY A 19 -26.44 -22.53 -17.18
C GLY A 19 -25.20 -21.64 -17.17
N LEU A 20 -25.02 -20.84 -18.24
CA LEU A 20 -23.88 -19.92 -18.35
C LEU A 20 -23.97 -18.78 -17.34
N THR A 21 -25.18 -18.23 -17.13
CA THR A 21 -25.41 -17.15 -16.16
C THR A 21 -25.15 -17.61 -14.73
N GLY A 22 -25.57 -18.84 -14.39
CA GLY A 22 -25.27 -19.44 -13.08
C GLY A 22 -23.77 -19.65 -12.84
N MET A 23 -23.03 -20.10 -13.86
CA MET A 23 -21.58 -20.27 -13.76
C MET A 23 -20.84 -18.94 -13.59
N LEU A 24 -21.23 -17.90 -14.35
CA LEU A 24 -20.64 -16.57 -14.24
C LEU A 24 -20.87 -15.95 -12.85
N ASN A 25 -22.08 -16.12 -12.29
CA ASN A 25 -22.38 -15.64 -10.94
C ASN A 25 -21.53 -16.36 -9.88
N SER A 26 -21.37 -17.68 -10.00
CA SER A 26 -20.49 -18.45 -9.10
C SER A 26 -19.03 -17.99 -9.16
N ILE A 27 -18.51 -17.69 -10.36
CA ILE A 27 -17.15 -17.15 -10.53
C ILE A 27 -17.03 -15.75 -9.91
N ILE A 28 -18.05 -14.90 -10.08
CA ILE A 28 -18.08 -13.55 -9.49
C ILE A 28 -18.13 -13.63 -7.95
N ASP A 29 -18.91 -14.55 -7.38
CA ASP A 29 -19.03 -14.74 -5.94
C ASP A 29 -17.75 -15.32 -5.33
N ALA A 30 -17.12 -16.29 -6.00
CA ALA A 30 -15.80 -16.79 -5.62
C ALA A 30 -14.74 -15.67 -5.68
N GLY A 31 -14.77 -14.84 -6.74
CA GLY A 31 -13.91 -13.67 -6.87
C GLY A 31 -14.13 -12.65 -5.75
N ARG A 32 -15.37 -12.38 -5.38
CA ARG A 32 -15.73 -11.49 -4.27
C ARG A 32 -15.26 -12.03 -2.93
N GLY A 33 -15.38 -13.35 -2.71
CA GLY A 33 -14.86 -14.02 -1.51
C GLY A 33 -13.34 -13.91 -1.37
N ILE A 34 -12.59 -14.06 -2.46
CA ILE A 34 -11.13 -13.91 -2.50
C ILE A 34 -10.73 -12.44 -2.23
N LEU A 35 -11.43 -11.48 -2.84
CA LEU A 35 -11.18 -10.05 -2.64
C LEU A 35 -11.53 -9.59 -1.21
N ASN A 36 -12.61 -10.09 -0.62
CA ASN A 36 -12.98 -9.79 0.75
C ASN A 36 -12.03 -10.43 1.76
N ARG A 37 -11.55 -11.66 1.52
CA ARG A 37 -10.51 -12.29 2.34
C ARG A 37 -9.20 -11.51 2.26
N ARG A 38 -8.83 -11.03 1.07
CA ARG A 38 -7.68 -10.13 0.88
C ARG A 38 -7.86 -8.81 1.63
N ARG A 39 -9.06 -8.22 1.62
CA ARG A 39 -9.39 -7.00 2.38
C ARG A 39 -9.41 -7.22 3.90
N GLN A 40 -9.86 -8.37 4.38
CA GLN A 40 -9.88 -8.69 5.81
C GLN A 40 -8.48 -9.01 6.35
N ALA A 41 -7.64 -9.72 5.58
CA ALA A 41 -6.22 -9.90 5.89
C ALA A 41 -5.42 -8.58 5.90
N THR A 42 -5.94 -7.53 5.24
CA THR A 42 -5.40 -6.16 5.32
C THR A 42 -6.08 -5.29 6.37
N ALA A 43 -7.15 -5.74 7.04
CA ALA A 43 -7.89 -4.93 8.01
C ALA A 43 -7.32 -5.06 9.43
N GLU A 44 -6.68 -6.19 9.75
CA GLU A 44 -5.70 -6.29 10.83
C GLU A 44 -4.32 -6.02 10.19
N ALA A 45 -3.89 -4.76 10.12
CA ALA A 45 -2.70 -4.34 9.37
C ALA A 45 -1.48 -4.11 10.27
N PRO A 46 -0.62 -5.13 10.48
CA PRO A 46 0.74 -4.94 11.00
C PRO A 46 1.53 -3.84 10.25
N SER A 47 1.19 -3.56 8.99
CA SER A 47 1.84 -2.56 8.16
C SER A 47 1.58 -1.12 8.61
N GLU A 48 0.38 -0.76 9.07
CA GLU A 48 0.10 0.63 9.50
C GLU A 48 0.80 0.96 10.81
N ASP A 49 0.76 0.05 11.79
CA ASP A 49 1.52 0.19 13.05
C ASP A 49 3.03 0.28 12.78
N LEU A 50 3.53 -0.54 11.84
CA LEU A 50 4.93 -0.50 11.42
C LEU A 50 5.30 0.86 10.77
N LEU A 51 4.43 1.44 9.95
CA LEU A 51 4.66 2.76 9.35
C LEU A 51 4.66 3.88 10.41
N VAL A 52 3.82 3.77 11.44
CA VAL A 52 3.85 4.68 12.60
C VAL A 52 5.21 4.61 13.30
N LYS A 53 5.72 3.40 13.57
CA LYS A 53 7.05 3.22 14.18
C LYS A 53 8.17 3.79 13.29
N CYS A 54 8.10 3.59 11.97
CA CYS A 54 9.04 4.22 11.04
C CYS A 54 9.03 5.76 11.12
N ARG A 55 7.85 6.38 11.23
CA ARG A 55 7.74 7.84 11.43
C ARG A 55 8.31 8.29 12.78
N GLN A 56 8.04 7.55 13.84
CA GLN A 56 8.63 7.81 15.16
C GLN A 56 10.16 7.71 15.11
N LEU A 57 10.70 6.69 14.43
CA LEU A 57 12.13 6.51 14.27
C LEU A 57 12.77 7.68 13.54
N LEU A 58 12.11 8.32 12.57
CA LEU A 58 12.64 9.51 11.88
C LEU A 58 12.77 10.74 12.79
N HIS A 59 11.85 10.91 13.73
CA HIS A 59 11.82 12.07 14.63
C HIS A 59 12.54 11.84 15.96
N HIS A 60 12.96 10.61 16.23
CA HIS A 60 13.63 10.25 17.48
C HIS A 60 14.97 11.01 17.66
N ARG A 61 15.26 11.44 18.90
CA ARG A 61 16.48 12.22 19.26
C ARG A 61 17.48 11.48 20.14
N GLY A 62 17.06 10.42 20.85
CA GLY A 62 17.95 9.60 21.69
C GLY A 62 18.51 8.38 20.96
N GLU A 63 19.81 8.12 21.08
CA GLU A 63 20.54 7.04 20.39
C GLU A 63 20.10 5.63 20.85
N ALA A 64 20.07 5.37 22.16
CA ALA A 64 19.70 4.04 22.70
C ALA A 64 18.24 3.65 22.40
N SER A 65 17.32 4.60 22.59
CA SER A 65 15.90 4.46 22.26
C SER A 65 15.64 4.37 20.75
N GLY A 66 16.45 5.04 19.93
CA GLY A 66 16.37 4.93 18.47
C GLY A 66 16.82 3.55 17.99
N LEU A 67 17.84 2.98 18.63
CA LEU A 67 18.31 1.63 18.36
C LEU A 67 17.26 0.57 18.70
N ALA A 68 16.67 0.65 19.89
CA ALA A 68 15.61 -0.26 20.30
C ALA A 68 14.41 -0.23 19.34
N LEU A 69 13.99 0.97 18.93
CA LEU A 69 12.91 1.16 17.96
C LEU A 69 13.28 0.61 16.57
N ALA A 70 14.53 0.77 16.13
CA ALA A 70 15.01 0.18 14.88
C ALA A 70 14.96 -1.35 14.91
N CYS A 71 15.38 -1.99 16.00
CA CYS A 71 15.27 -3.44 16.19
C CYS A 71 13.82 -3.90 16.14
N GLU A 72 12.90 -3.18 16.80
CA GLU A 72 11.47 -3.50 16.81
C GLU A 72 10.85 -3.43 15.41
N ILE A 73 11.20 -2.40 14.63
CA ILE A 73 10.78 -2.23 13.24
C ILE A 73 11.26 -3.41 12.38
N ILE A 74 12.52 -3.82 12.52
CA ILE A 74 13.09 -4.94 11.77
C ILE A 74 12.38 -6.24 12.12
N ALA A 75 12.18 -6.54 13.41
CA ALA A 75 11.47 -7.73 13.85
C ALA A 75 10.02 -7.76 13.35
N SER A 76 9.32 -6.63 13.46
CA SER A 76 7.94 -6.47 12.96
C SER A 76 7.89 -6.72 11.45
N PHE A 77 8.81 -6.13 10.68
CA PHE A 77 8.89 -6.36 9.24
C PHE A 77 9.18 -7.83 8.88
N GLN A 78 10.06 -8.50 9.63
CA GLN A 78 10.40 -9.90 9.39
C GLN A 78 9.19 -10.83 9.56
N SER A 79 8.31 -10.53 10.52
CA SER A 79 7.06 -11.28 10.77
C SER A 79 5.98 -11.10 9.69
N LEU A 80 6.12 -10.10 8.80
CA LEU A 80 5.13 -9.87 7.75
C LEU A 80 5.13 -10.99 6.70
N ASP A 81 3.94 -11.33 6.23
CA ASP A 81 3.77 -12.15 5.04
C ASP A 81 4.13 -11.37 3.76
N LYS A 82 4.18 -12.07 2.62
CA LYS A 82 4.58 -11.47 1.34
C LYS A 82 3.69 -10.29 0.93
N LEU A 83 2.38 -10.39 1.17
CA LEU A 83 1.43 -9.35 0.77
C LEU A 83 1.63 -8.09 1.61
N ASN A 84 1.75 -8.22 2.93
CA ASN A 84 1.98 -7.09 3.82
C ASN A 84 3.35 -6.44 3.59
N LYS A 85 4.38 -7.22 3.21
CA LYS A 85 5.67 -6.65 2.78
C LYS A 85 5.53 -5.76 1.54
N ILE A 86 4.73 -6.18 0.55
CA ILE A 86 4.47 -5.36 -0.65
C ILE A 86 3.74 -4.07 -0.26
N ILE A 87 2.66 -4.17 0.52
CA ILE A 87 1.88 -3.01 0.99
C ILE A 87 2.78 -2.03 1.77
N PHE A 88 3.64 -2.55 2.64
CA PHE A 88 4.61 -1.73 3.38
C PHE A 88 5.57 -0.98 2.46
N PHE A 89 6.14 -1.64 1.45
CA PHE A 89 7.04 -0.98 0.51
C PHE A 89 6.31 0.02 -0.41
N GLU A 90 5.08 -0.25 -0.81
CA GLU A 90 4.23 0.70 -1.54
C GLU A 90 3.97 1.96 -0.70
N ALA A 91 3.64 1.80 0.58
CA ALA A 91 3.47 2.93 1.50
C ALA A 91 4.77 3.71 1.70
N LEU A 92 5.91 3.03 1.88
CA LEU A 92 7.22 3.72 1.92
C LEU A 92 7.50 4.49 0.62
N ALA A 93 7.15 3.94 -0.54
CA ALA A 93 7.33 4.59 -1.84
C ALA A 93 6.49 5.87 -1.98
N ASN A 94 5.27 5.86 -1.46
CA ASN A 94 4.34 6.99 -1.55
C ASN A 94 4.56 8.05 -0.46
N ASP A 95 4.79 7.63 0.79
CA ASP A 95 4.67 8.52 1.95
C ASP A 95 6.02 9.00 2.50
N PHE A 96 7.12 8.30 2.19
CA PHE A 96 8.46 8.60 2.70
C PHE A 96 9.35 9.29 1.65
N GLY A 97 8.73 10.05 0.76
CA GLY A 97 9.41 10.92 -0.20
C GLY A 97 10.22 12.05 0.45
N ALA A 98 10.76 12.94 -0.36
CA ALA A 98 11.32 14.19 0.16
C ALA A 98 10.18 15.15 0.49
N ASP A 99 10.35 15.95 1.54
CA ASP A 99 9.34 16.91 1.96
C ASP A 99 9.36 18.14 1.05
N SER A 100 8.42 18.20 0.12
CA SER A 100 8.31 19.29 -0.83
C SER A 100 8.17 20.65 -0.15
N LYS A 101 7.50 20.74 1.01
CA LYS A 101 7.38 22.00 1.75
C LYS A 101 8.74 22.42 2.33
N ALA A 102 9.46 21.48 2.94
CA ALA A 102 10.80 21.74 3.46
C ALA A 102 11.79 22.13 2.35
N ILE A 103 11.71 21.47 1.18
CA ILE A 103 12.51 21.81 0.01
C ILE A 103 12.22 23.24 -0.45
N LEU A 104 10.94 23.61 -0.60
CA LEU A 104 10.56 24.94 -1.05
C LEU A 104 11.03 26.03 -0.07
N VAL A 105 10.91 25.80 1.24
CA VAL A 105 11.42 26.72 2.27
C VAL A 105 12.94 26.87 2.18
N ALA A 106 13.67 25.77 2.04
CA ALA A 106 15.13 25.81 1.94
C ALA A 106 15.60 26.46 0.62
N ALA A 107 14.88 26.22 -0.48
CA ALA A 107 15.15 26.81 -1.78
C ALA A 107 14.95 28.34 -1.74
N ASP A 108 13.89 28.82 -1.09
CA ASP A 108 13.64 30.26 -0.95
C ASP A 108 14.71 30.95 -0.09
N ARG A 109 15.16 30.29 0.99
CA ARG A 109 16.30 30.79 1.79
C ARG A 109 17.59 30.88 0.98
N TYR A 110 17.90 29.86 0.19
CA TYR A 110 19.10 29.90 -0.67
C TYR A 110 18.97 30.97 -1.78
N ARG A 111 17.77 31.14 -2.35
CA ARG A 111 17.48 32.18 -3.35
C ARG A 111 17.66 33.58 -2.79
N THR A 112 17.24 33.82 -1.55
CA THR A 112 17.36 35.12 -0.89
C THR A 112 18.77 35.39 -0.36
N GLU A 113 19.47 34.35 0.11
CA GLU A 113 20.81 34.44 0.66
C GLU A 113 21.66 33.22 0.24
N PRO A 114 22.45 33.30 -0.86
CA PRO A 114 23.15 32.16 -1.43
C PRO A 114 24.47 31.85 -0.71
N THR A 115 24.37 31.45 0.56
CA THR A 115 25.53 31.02 1.37
C THR A 115 25.79 29.52 1.23
N ALA A 116 27.02 29.10 1.53
CA ALA A 116 27.37 27.67 1.59
C ALA A 116 26.50 26.89 2.60
N GLN A 117 26.11 27.54 3.70
CA GLN A 117 25.22 26.95 4.70
C GLN A 117 23.81 26.73 4.14
N ASN A 118 23.23 27.72 3.46
CA ASN A 118 21.90 27.59 2.86
C ASN A 118 21.88 26.57 1.71
N LEU A 119 22.97 26.43 0.95
CA LEU A 119 23.12 25.37 -0.04
C LEU A 119 23.15 23.98 0.61
N ALA A 120 23.88 23.82 1.71
CA ALA A 120 23.94 22.56 2.44
C ALA A 120 22.57 22.17 3.03
N ASP A 121 21.83 23.15 3.55
CA ASP A 121 20.49 22.92 4.09
C ASP A 121 19.47 22.59 3.00
N LEU A 122 19.55 23.22 1.83
CA LEU A 122 18.76 22.83 0.65
C LEU A 122 19.07 21.39 0.21
N SER A 123 20.36 21.04 0.09
CA SER A 123 20.76 19.66 -0.25
C SER A 123 20.18 18.65 0.76
N ARG A 124 20.27 18.91 2.06
CA ARG A 124 19.70 18.04 3.11
C ARG A 124 18.16 17.96 3.06
N ALA A 125 17.48 19.01 2.63
CA ALA A 125 16.03 19.02 2.46
C ALA A 125 15.57 18.13 1.29
N THR A 126 16.41 17.99 0.25
CA THR A 126 16.13 17.10 -0.89
C THR A 126 16.28 15.61 -0.58
N ASP A 127 16.99 15.26 0.50
CA ASP A 127 17.08 13.86 0.96
C ASP A 127 15.70 13.33 1.37
N SER A 128 15.24 12.28 0.67
CA SER A 128 14.00 11.58 0.99
C SER A 128 14.00 11.00 2.41
N TYR A 129 12.82 10.95 3.03
CA TYR A 129 12.64 10.32 4.33
C TYR A 129 13.02 8.83 4.32
N ARG A 130 12.86 8.13 3.19
CA ARG A 130 13.33 6.75 3.01
C ARG A 130 14.82 6.58 3.27
N ILE A 131 15.67 7.45 2.71
CA ILE A 131 17.13 7.36 2.90
C ILE A 131 17.48 7.53 4.38
N LYS A 132 16.85 8.51 5.04
CA LYS A 132 17.05 8.77 6.47
C LYS A 132 16.58 7.60 7.33
N LEU A 133 15.42 7.01 6.99
CA LEU A 133 14.86 5.85 7.68
C LEU A 133 15.81 4.66 7.58
N PHE A 134 16.24 4.28 6.37
CA PHE A 134 17.12 3.12 6.20
C PHE A 134 18.48 3.32 6.87
N ARG A 135 19.05 4.53 6.83
CA ARG A 135 20.27 4.83 7.60
C ARG A 135 20.07 4.60 9.10
N ARG A 136 18.90 4.96 9.65
CA ARG A 136 18.57 4.73 11.06
C ARG A 136 18.34 3.26 11.38
N MET A 137 17.64 2.54 10.51
CA MET A 137 17.42 1.10 10.66
C MET A 137 18.74 0.32 10.62
N ASN A 138 19.66 0.70 9.74
CA ASN A 138 20.98 0.06 9.61
C ASN A 138 21.93 0.32 10.79
N MET A 139 21.54 1.14 11.77
CA MET A 139 22.28 1.25 13.03
C MET A 139 21.95 0.11 14.00
N ALA A 140 20.86 -0.63 13.78
CA ALA A 140 20.53 -1.82 14.56
C ALA A 140 21.59 -2.92 14.36
N PRO A 141 22.01 -3.61 15.44
CA PRO A 141 22.87 -4.78 15.31
C PRO A 141 22.14 -5.91 14.56
N ASN A 142 22.91 -6.74 13.86
CA ASN A 142 22.43 -7.94 13.16
C ASN A 142 21.91 -9.01 14.13
#